data_AF-A0A357YV69-F1
#
_entry.id   AF-A0A357YV69-F1
#
_cell.length_a   1.000
_cell.length_b   1.000
_cell.length_c   1.000
_cell.angle_alpha   90.00
_cell.angle_beta   90.00
_cell.angle_gamma   90.00
#
_symmetry.space_group_name_H-M   'P 1'
#
loop_
_entity.id
_entity.type
_entity.pdbx_description
1 polymer ?
#
loop_
_entity_poly.entity_id
_entity_poly.type
_entity_poly.pdbx_seq_one_letter_code
_entity_poly.pdbx_strand_id
1 'polypeptide(L)'
;MRTPHPIEYPIDDFKSGESWRLFKIMGEFVEGIDELHDLGPAVSIFGSSRTAKGHPDYETARKTAACFAAGGYAVITGGGPGIMEAANMGALEQNGESVGLKITLPFEEKSNAYMTRSLDFNYFFIRKVMFVKYAQAYIIMPGGLGTMDEMFETLTLVQTRRIRKMPVILMNKEFWAGLLDWIKNSLAATGLISAEDMELFSLVDTPEQALKIVNNFYNRS
;
A
#
# COMPACT_ATOMS: atom_id res chain seq x y z
N MET A 1 -15.98 21.92 27.92
CA MET A 1 -14.60 21.38 27.89
C MET A 1 -14.69 19.87 27.95
N ARG A 2 -14.33 19.15 26.89
CA ARG A 2 -14.20 17.69 26.93
C ARG A 2 -12.82 17.37 27.51
N THR A 3 -12.78 16.55 28.55
CA THR A 3 -11.55 15.97 29.10
C THR A 3 -10.83 15.16 28.01
N PRO A 4 -9.52 15.35 27.80
CA PRO A 4 -8.78 14.52 26.86
C PRO A 4 -8.71 13.09 27.42
N HIS A 5 -9.18 12.11 26.64
CA HIS A 5 -8.88 10.71 26.92
C HIS A 5 -7.35 10.51 26.78
N PRO A 6 -6.70 9.82 27.72
CA PRO A 6 -5.28 9.51 27.57
C PRO A 6 -5.10 8.67 26.30
N ILE A 7 -4.18 9.09 25.44
CA ILE A 7 -3.76 8.30 24.29
C ILE A 7 -2.94 7.14 24.86
N GLU A 8 -3.56 5.96 24.95
CA GLU A 8 -2.83 4.73 25.21
C GLU A 8 -2.00 4.39 23.97
N TYR A 9 -0.69 4.56 24.07
CA TYR A 9 0.24 4.05 23.07
C TYR A 9 0.43 2.56 23.35
N PRO A 10 0.07 1.65 22.42
CA PRO A 10 0.18 0.23 22.67
C PRO A 10 1.60 -0.26 22.95
N ILE A 11 2.65 0.57 22.85
CA ILE A 11 4.06 0.19 22.95
C ILE A 11 4.55 0.11 24.41
N ASP A 12 3.84 0.70 25.38
CA ASP A 12 4.45 1.05 26.69
C ASP A 12 4.06 0.20 27.93
N ASP A 13 3.47 -1.00 27.81
CA ASP A 13 3.08 -1.79 29.00
C ASP A 13 3.84 -3.12 29.15
N PHE A 14 4.93 -3.09 29.93
CA PHE A 14 5.78 -4.24 30.30
C PHE A 14 5.29 -4.93 31.59
N LYS A 15 4.17 -5.66 31.53
CA LYS A 15 3.77 -6.68 32.54
C LYS A 15 3.11 -7.86 31.82
N SER A 16 2.74 -8.93 32.55
CA SER A 16 2.25 -10.26 32.10
C SER A 16 1.30 -10.35 30.88
N GLY A 17 0.76 -9.23 30.38
CA GLY A 17 0.16 -9.11 29.06
C GLY A 17 1.14 -9.17 27.87
N GLU A 18 2.45 -8.99 28.06
CA GLU A 18 3.43 -9.02 26.97
C GLU A 18 3.58 -10.40 26.29
N SER A 19 3.64 -11.48 27.08
CA SER A 19 3.70 -12.83 26.50
C SER A 19 2.42 -13.15 25.72
N TRP A 20 1.26 -12.73 26.22
CA TRP A 20 -0.01 -12.86 25.51
C TRP A 20 -0.04 -12.04 24.23
N ARG A 21 0.55 -10.83 24.25
CA ARG A 21 0.72 -9.99 23.06
C ARG A 21 1.57 -10.68 22.00
N LEU A 22 2.65 -11.37 22.38
CA LEU A 22 3.45 -12.16 21.42
C LEU A 22 2.60 -13.23 20.73
N PHE A 23 1.75 -13.94 21.48
CA PHE A 23 0.82 -14.91 20.88
C PHE A 23 -0.18 -14.25 19.93
N LYS A 24 -0.70 -13.06 20.26
CA LYS A 24 -1.57 -12.29 19.33
C LYS A 24 -0.84 -11.88 18.05
N ILE A 25 0.40 -11.42 18.18
CA ILE A 25 1.26 -11.05 17.04
C ILE A 25 1.48 -12.28 16.16
N MET A 26 1.84 -13.42 16.75
CA MET A 26 1.98 -14.67 16.01
C MET A 26 0.67 -15.09 15.33
N GLY A 27 -0.46 -14.95 16.03
CA GLY A 27 -1.79 -15.24 15.49
C GLY A 27 -2.11 -14.42 14.24
N GLU A 28 -1.93 -13.09 14.29
CA GLU A 28 -2.16 -12.22 13.11
C GLU A 28 -1.20 -12.53 11.96
N PHE A 29 0.04 -12.97 12.25
CA PHE A 29 0.94 -13.46 11.20
C PHE A 29 0.44 -14.74 10.54
N VAL A 30 -0.03 -15.71 11.33
CA VAL A 30 -0.55 -16.98 10.82
C VAL A 30 -1.79 -16.74 9.97
N GLU A 31 -2.76 -15.98 10.49
CA GLU A 31 -3.99 -15.64 9.77
C GLU A 31 -3.69 -14.90 8.46
N GLY A 32 -2.81 -13.89 8.50
CA GLY A 32 -2.40 -13.16 7.30
C GLY A 32 -1.65 -14.03 6.29
N ILE A 33 -0.89 -15.02 6.74
CA ILE A 33 -0.19 -15.94 5.84
C ILE A 33 -1.17 -16.91 5.19
N ASP A 34 -2.06 -17.52 5.98
CA ASP A 34 -2.98 -18.56 5.55
C ASP A 34 -4.04 -17.99 4.59
N GLU A 35 -4.56 -16.79 4.83
CA GLU A 35 -5.58 -16.18 3.96
C GLU A 35 -5.04 -15.66 2.63
N LEU A 36 -3.73 -15.41 2.54
CA LEU A 36 -3.09 -14.81 1.36
C LEU A 36 -2.16 -15.76 0.60
N HIS A 37 -1.92 -16.97 1.10
CA HIS A 37 -0.93 -17.90 0.52
C HIS A 37 -1.23 -18.29 -0.94
N ASP A 38 -2.50 -18.33 -1.32
CA ASP A 38 -3.01 -18.75 -2.64
C ASP A 38 -3.39 -17.57 -3.55
N LEU A 39 -3.12 -16.33 -3.13
CA LEU A 39 -3.58 -15.12 -3.83
C LEU A 39 -3.05 -14.99 -5.27
N GLY A 40 -1.90 -15.61 -5.56
CA GLY A 40 -1.23 -15.50 -6.86
C GLY A 40 -0.53 -14.14 -7.04
N PRO A 41 -0.25 -13.72 -8.29
CA PRO A 41 0.31 -12.40 -8.58
C PRO A 41 -0.61 -11.30 -8.06
N ALA A 42 -0.08 -10.35 -7.30
CA ALA A 42 -0.87 -9.24 -6.77
C ALA A 42 -0.13 -7.90 -6.84
N VAL A 43 -0.87 -6.81 -6.83
CA VAL A 43 -0.34 -5.45 -6.67
C VAL A 43 -0.97 -4.78 -5.47
N SER A 44 -0.17 -4.06 -4.68
CA SER A 44 -0.67 -3.23 -3.59
C SER A 44 -0.90 -1.81 -4.09
N ILE A 45 -2.11 -1.28 -3.90
CA ILE A 45 -2.49 0.08 -4.30
C ILE A 45 -2.74 0.94 -3.07
N PHE A 46 -2.01 2.05 -2.97
CA PHE A 46 -2.10 3.01 -1.88
C PHE A 46 -2.53 4.38 -2.37
N GLY A 47 -3.21 5.13 -1.50
CA GLY A 47 -3.56 6.52 -1.75
C GLY A 47 -4.45 7.08 -0.64
N SER A 48 -4.92 8.31 -0.86
CA SER A 48 -5.71 9.04 0.13
C SER A 48 -7.04 8.34 0.48
N SER A 49 -7.33 8.21 1.79
CA SER A 49 -8.66 7.81 2.29
C SER A 49 -9.72 8.91 2.14
N ARG A 50 -9.31 10.13 1.74
CA ARG A 50 -10.16 11.33 1.71
C ARG A 50 -10.61 11.72 0.30
N THR A 51 -10.07 11.08 -0.74
CA THR A 51 -10.42 11.41 -2.13
C THR A 51 -11.87 11.01 -2.42
N ALA A 52 -12.70 11.96 -2.82
CA ALA A 52 -14.12 11.70 -3.07
C ALA A 52 -14.36 10.96 -4.41
N LYS A 53 -15.49 10.25 -4.50
CA LYS A 53 -15.99 9.68 -5.75
C LYS A 53 -16.15 10.77 -6.81
N GLY A 54 -15.78 10.47 -8.06
CA GLY A 54 -15.79 11.43 -9.16
C GLY A 54 -14.57 12.36 -9.23
N HIS A 55 -13.69 12.36 -8.22
CA HIS A 55 -12.40 13.02 -8.34
C HIS A 55 -11.53 12.31 -9.41
N PRO A 56 -10.73 13.03 -10.23
CA PRO A 56 -9.90 12.41 -11.25
C PRO A 56 -9.02 11.27 -10.73
N ASP A 57 -8.33 11.47 -9.59
CA ASP A 57 -7.51 10.41 -8.99
C ASP A 57 -8.31 9.20 -8.48
N TYR A 58 -9.57 9.39 -8.07
CA TYR A 58 -10.45 8.28 -7.70
C TYR A 58 -10.73 7.41 -8.94
N GLU A 59 -11.12 8.02 -10.05
CA GLU A 59 -11.40 7.30 -11.29
C GLU A 59 -10.14 6.67 -11.87
N THR A 60 -8.99 7.34 -11.78
CA THR A 60 -7.71 6.76 -12.19
C THR A 60 -7.34 5.56 -11.33
N ALA A 61 -7.54 5.60 -10.00
CA ALA A 61 -7.29 4.45 -9.13
C ALA A 61 -8.17 3.25 -9.49
N ARG A 62 -9.47 3.48 -9.71
CA ARG A 62 -10.42 2.44 -10.16
C ARG A 62 -10.00 1.82 -11.49
N LYS A 63 -9.69 2.65 -12.49
CA LYS A 63 -9.22 2.18 -13.81
C LYS A 63 -7.89 1.44 -13.72
N THR A 64 -6.99 1.89 -12.83
CA THR A 64 -5.70 1.23 -12.61
C THR A 64 -5.90 -0.16 -12.04
N ALA A 65 -6.71 -0.30 -10.99
CA ALA A 65 -7.02 -1.60 -10.41
C ALA A 65 -7.73 -2.53 -11.40
N ALA A 66 -8.71 -2.02 -12.18
CA ALA A 66 -9.35 -2.78 -13.23
C ALA A 66 -8.34 -3.27 -14.29
N CYS A 67 -7.40 -2.42 -14.71
CA CYS A 67 -6.36 -2.80 -15.67
C CYS A 67 -5.47 -3.93 -15.14
N PHE A 68 -5.05 -3.86 -13.87
CA PHE A 68 -4.28 -4.92 -13.23
C PHE A 68 -5.07 -6.21 -13.05
N ALA A 69 -6.33 -6.13 -12.62
CA ALA A 69 -7.21 -7.28 -12.49
C ALA A 69 -7.46 -7.99 -13.82
N ALA A 70 -7.73 -7.23 -14.90
CA ALA A 70 -7.82 -7.77 -16.26
C ALA A 70 -6.50 -8.40 -16.75
N GLY A 71 -5.36 -7.93 -16.21
CA GLY A 71 -4.04 -8.49 -16.44
C GLY A 71 -3.69 -9.73 -15.59
N GLY A 72 -4.63 -10.22 -14.79
CA GLY A 72 -4.45 -11.42 -13.95
C GLY A 72 -3.80 -11.16 -12.59
N TYR A 73 -3.76 -9.90 -12.14
CA TYR A 73 -3.25 -9.55 -10.81
C TYR A 73 -4.40 -9.36 -9.81
N ALA A 74 -4.27 -9.93 -8.62
CA ALA A 74 -5.07 -9.52 -7.47
C ALA A 74 -4.72 -8.08 -7.06
N VAL A 75 -5.67 -7.38 -6.46
CA VAL A 75 -5.48 -6.01 -5.97
C VAL A 75 -5.60 -5.98 -4.46
N ILE A 76 -4.54 -5.54 -3.79
CA ILE A 76 -4.47 -5.41 -2.33
C ILE A 76 -4.55 -3.92 -1.97
N THR A 77 -5.42 -3.57 -1.03
CA THR A 77 -5.52 -2.20 -0.50
C THR A 77 -5.62 -2.22 1.02
N GLY A 78 -5.70 -1.04 1.64
CA GLY A 78 -5.99 -0.91 3.06
C GLY A 78 -7.46 -1.11 3.45
N GLY A 79 -8.37 -1.35 2.51
CA GLY A 79 -9.79 -1.63 2.76
C GLY A 79 -10.64 -0.43 3.22
N GLY A 80 -10.05 0.77 3.29
CA GLY A 80 -10.73 2.01 3.68
C GLY A 80 -11.46 2.71 2.53
N PRO A 81 -11.96 3.94 2.76
CA PRO A 81 -12.62 4.76 1.75
C PRO A 81 -11.64 5.39 0.75
N GLY A 82 -12.17 6.17 -0.19
CA GLY A 82 -11.37 6.97 -1.11
C GLY A 82 -10.63 6.15 -2.15
N ILE A 83 -9.33 6.37 -2.32
CA ILE A 83 -8.54 5.65 -3.32
C ILE A 83 -8.58 4.14 -3.10
N MET A 84 -8.56 3.68 -1.84
CA MET A 84 -8.63 2.26 -1.52
C MET A 84 -9.95 1.65 -1.99
N GLU A 85 -11.07 2.32 -1.71
CA GLU A 85 -12.39 1.93 -2.21
C GLU A 85 -12.43 1.90 -3.75
N ALA A 86 -11.88 2.92 -4.41
CA ALA A 86 -11.82 2.99 -5.87
C ALA A 86 -11.06 1.80 -6.46
N ALA A 87 -9.91 1.47 -5.89
CA ALA A 87 -9.10 0.34 -6.33
C ALA A 87 -9.81 -1.00 -6.10
N ASN A 88 -10.38 -1.23 -4.92
CA ASN A 88 -11.15 -2.45 -4.66
C ASN A 88 -12.34 -2.60 -5.62
N MET A 89 -13.06 -1.50 -5.88
CA MET A 89 -14.16 -1.46 -6.84
C MET A 89 -13.70 -1.83 -8.25
N GLY A 90 -12.61 -1.23 -8.73
CA GLY A 90 -12.08 -1.50 -10.07
C GLY A 90 -11.64 -2.94 -10.28
N ALA A 91 -11.04 -3.56 -9.25
CA ALA A 91 -10.67 -4.98 -9.30
C ALA A 91 -11.90 -5.89 -9.38
N LEU A 92 -12.91 -5.62 -8.54
CA LEU A 92 -14.15 -6.39 -8.48
C LEU A 92 -14.94 -6.31 -9.80
N GLU A 93 -14.93 -5.15 -10.47
CA GLU A 93 -15.57 -4.96 -11.78
C GLU A 93 -15.02 -5.86 -12.88
N GLN A 94 -13.78 -6.34 -12.73
CA GLN A 94 -13.17 -7.31 -13.63
C GLN A 94 -13.28 -8.75 -13.12
N ASN A 95 -14.10 -8.99 -12.08
CA ASN A 95 -14.18 -10.27 -11.36
C ASN A 95 -12.81 -10.75 -10.84
N GLY A 96 -11.90 -9.81 -10.54
CA GLY A 96 -10.61 -10.11 -9.96
C GLY A 96 -10.66 -10.21 -8.43
N GLU A 97 -9.61 -10.80 -7.84
CA GLU A 97 -9.43 -10.83 -6.40
C GLU A 97 -9.16 -9.41 -5.86
N SER A 98 -9.98 -8.97 -4.91
CA SER A 98 -9.96 -7.65 -4.31
C SER A 98 -9.79 -7.78 -2.81
N VAL A 99 -8.58 -7.55 -2.33
CA VAL A 99 -8.19 -7.75 -0.94
C VAL A 99 -8.15 -6.43 -0.19
N GLY A 100 -8.69 -6.41 1.03
CA GLY A 100 -8.46 -5.30 1.97
C GLY A 100 -7.82 -5.76 3.26
N LEU A 101 -6.63 -5.23 3.53
CA LEU A 101 -5.92 -5.41 4.79
C LEU A 101 -6.31 -4.23 5.69
N LYS A 102 -7.31 -4.40 6.53
CA LYS A 102 -7.86 -3.34 7.39
C LYS A 102 -6.99 -3.18 8.64
N ILE A 103 -7.00 -1.98 9.20
CA ILE A 103 -6.34 -1.71 10.49
C ILE A 103 -7.38 -1.16 11.46
N THR A 104 -7.40 -1.67 12.69
CA THR A 104 -8.25 -1.14 13.75
C THR A 104 -7.71 0.21 14.23
N LEU A 105 -8.49 1.28 14.08
CA LEU A 105 -8.15 2.63 14.53
C LEU A 105 -9.15 3.10 15.60
N PRO A 106 -8.74 3.99 16.54
CA PRO A 106 -9.62 4.57 17.55
C PRO A 106 -10.79 5.37 16.95
N PHE A 107 -10.59 5.87 15.73
CA PHE A 107 -11.61 6.52 14.92
C PHE A 107 -11.88 5.59 13.76
N GLU A 108 -13.06 4.96 13.77
CA GLU A 108 -13.40 3.93 12.81
C GLU A 108 -13.50 4.53 11.39
N GLU A 109 -12.54 4.21 10.52
CA GLU A 109 -12.73 4.42 9.08
C GLU A 109 -13.67 3.32 8.58
N LYS A 110 -14.80 3.72 7.97
CA LYS A 110 -15.73 2.76 7.37
C LYS A 110 -15.03 1.95 6.30
N SER A 111 -15.03 0.64 6.49
CA SER A 111 -14.55 -0.29 5.47
C SER A 111 -15.41 -0.20 4.20
N ASN A 112 -14.80 -0.38 3.04
CA ASN A 112 -15.51 -0.36 1.77
C ASN A 112 -16.19 -1.71 1.45
N ALA A 113 -17.13 -1.72 0.51
CA ALA A 113 -17.96 -2.89 0.20
C ALA A 113 -17.43 -3.73 -0.98
N TYR A 114 -16.25 -3.44 -1.52
CA TYR A 114 -15.79 -3.98 -2.82
C TYR A 114 -14.67 -5.02 -2.67
N MET A 115 -14.56 -5.66 -1.51
CA MET A 115 -13.51 -6.64 -1.22
C MET A 115 -14.07 -8.06 -1.33
N THR A 116 -13.35 -8.96 -2.00
CA THR A 116 -13.61 -10.41 -2.03
C THR A 116 -13.01 -11.10 -0.80
N ARG A 117 -11.87 -10.59 -0.30
CA ARG A 117 -11.22 -11.04 0.93
C ARG A 117 -10.89 -9.84 1.81
N SER A 118 -11.10 -9.96 3.11
CA SER A 118 -10.77 -8.90 4.04
C SER A 118 -10.18 -9.45 5.32
N LEU A 119 -9.08 -8.86 5.77
CA LEU A 119 -8.40 -9.23 7.00
C LEU A 119 -8.37 -8.01 7.93
N ASP A 120 -8.52 -8.22 9.23
CA ASP A 120 -8.44 -7.18 10.25
C ASP A 120 -7.14 -7.31 11.04
N PHE A 121 -6.31 -6.27 11.02
CA PHE A 121 -5.08 -6.21 11.79
C PHE A 121 -5.23 -5.24 12.98
N ASN A 122 -4.65 -5.60 14.13
CA ASN A 122 -4.46 -4.68 15.24
C ASN A 122 -3.04 -4.07 15.21
N TYR A 123 -2.08 -4.75 14.59
CA TYR A 123 -0.68 -4.33 14.57
C TYR A 123 -0.26 -3.83 13.17
N PHE A 124 0.07 -2.54 13.07
CA PHE A 124 0.52 -1.91 11.83
C PHE A 124 1.67 -2.64 11.14
N PHE A 125 2.67 -3.10 11.90
CA PHE A 125 3.85 -3.73 11.32
C PHE A 125 3.54 -5.09 10.69
N ILE A 126 2.56 -5.84 11.20
CA ILE A 126 2.15 -7.12 10.62
C ILE A 126 1.46 -6.87 9.29
N ARG A 127 0.52 -5.92 9.28
CA ARG A 127 -0.18 -5.46 8.07
C ARG A 127 0.80 -5.02 6.97
N LYS A 128 1.82 -4.24 7.33
CA LYS A 128 2.90 -3.82 6.41
C LYS A 128 3.65 -4.99 5.81
N VAL A 129 4.00 -6.00 6.62
CA VAL A 129 4.62 -7.23 6.10
C VAL A 129 3.72 -7.91 5.07
N MET A 130 2.40 -7.97 5.29
CA MET A 130 1.48 -8.59 4.33
C MET A 130 1.40 -7.83 3.00
N PHE A 131 1.38 -6.49 3.03
CA PHE A 131 1.42 -5.70 1.80
C PHE A 131 2.68 -5.96 0.97
N VAL A 132 3.84 -6.05 1.62
CA VAL A 132 5.13 -6.22 0.94
C VAL A 132 5.32 -7.66 0.47
N LYS A 133 4.96 -8.64 1.31
CA LYS A 133 5.19 -10.07 1.04
C LYS A 133 4.40 -10.58 -0.16
N TYR A 134 3.16 -10.14 -0.30
CA TYR A 134 2.23 -10.67 -1.30
C TYR A 134 2.13 -9.80 -2.55
N ALA A 135 2.76 -8.63 -2.59
CA ALA A 135 2.77 -7.78 -3.77
C ALA A 135 3.99 -8.03 -4.68
N GLN A 136 3.73 -7.98 -5.99
CA GLN A 136 4.73 -7.92 -7.05
C GLN A 136 5.01 -6.48 -7.50
N ALA A 137 4.14 -5.53 -7.19
CA ALA A 137 4.38 -4.13 -7.44
C ALA A 137 3.56 -3.26 -6.49
N TYR A 138 4.04 -2.04 -6.29
CA TYR A 138 3.34 -1.00 -5.54
C TYR A 138 2.87 0.08 -6.50
N ILE A 139 1.59 0.41 -6.44
CA ILE A 139 0.99 1.52 -7.17
C ILE A 139 0.61 2.61 -6.16
N ILE A 140 1.27 3.75 -6.27
CA ILE A 140 1.15 4.87 -5.34
C ILE A 140 0.35 5.97 -6.01
N MET A 141 -0.92 6.09 -5.63
CA MET A 141 -1.80 7.19 -6.04
C MET A 141 -1.59 8.41 -5.13
N PRO A 142 -2.04 9.61 -5.53
CA PRO A 142 -2.04 10.79 -4.67
C PRO A 142 -2.62 10.52 -3.28
N GLY A 143 -1.88 10.91 -2.25
CA GLY A 143 -2.06 10.43 -0.90
C GLY A 143 -1.48 11.33 0.19
N GLY A 144 -1.85 11.03 1.43
CA GLY A 144 -1.37 11.72 2.62
C GLY A 144 -0.21 10.97 3.29
N LEU A 145 -0.02 11.21 4.59
CA LEU A 145 1.07 10.63 5.38
C LEU A 145 1.11 9.09 5.36
N GLY A 146 -0.05 8.42 5.45
CA GLY A 146 -0.08 6.95 5.38
C GLY A 146 0.40 6.41 4.03
N THR A 147 0.10 7.11 2.93
CA THR A 147 0.62 6.75 1.60
C THR A 147 2.13 6.98 1.49
N MET A 148 2.62 8.08 2.07
CA MET A 148 4.05 8.38 2.11
C MET A 148 4.82 7.36 2.94
N ASP A 149 4.27 6.95 4.08
CA ASP A 149 4.84 5.94 4.96
C ASP A 149 5.08 4.62 4.20
N GLU A 150 4.05 4.09 3.53
CA GLU A 150 4.18 2.85 2.75
C GLU A 150 5.13 2.99 1.55
N MET A 151 5.13 4.15 0.90
CA MET A 151 6.04 4.43 -0.21
C MET A 151 7.50 4.43 0.25
N PHE A 152 7.85 5.23 1.26
CA PHE A 152 9.23 5.36 1.72
C PHE A 152 9.73 4.10 2.42
N GLU A 153 8.87 3.37 3.15
CA GLU A 153 9.22 2.07 3.71
C GLU A 153 9.62 1.10 2.59
N THR A 154 8.80 0.98 1.55
CA THR A 154 9.07 0.07 0.43
C THR A 154 10.34 0.45 -0.32
N LEU A 155 10.56 1.74 -0.60
CA LEU A 155 11.78 2.23 -1.22
C LEU A 155 13.01 1.87 -0.38
N THR A 156 12.93 2.07 0.94
CA THR A 156 14.01 1.72 1.87
C THR A 156 14.29 0.21 1.89
N LEU A 157 13.25 -0.63 1.89
CA LEU A 157 13.37 -2.08 1.87
C LEU A 157 14.02 -2.58 0.57
N VAL A 158 13.67 -2.00 -0.58
CA VAL A 158 14.29 -2.32 -1.88
C VAL A 158 15.74 -1.84 -1.92
N GLN A 159 16.00 -0.59 -1.53
CA GLN A 159 17.34 0.00 -1.48
C GLN A 159 18.30 -0.85 -0.64
N THR A 160 17.85 -1.26 0.55
CA THR A 160 18.64 -2.07 1.48
C THR A 160 18.67 -3.57 1.15
N ARG A 161 18.01 -3.99 0.06
CA ARG A 161 17.88 -5.39 -0.38
C ARG A 161 17.31 -6.32 0.69
N ARG A 162 16.47 -5.79 1.58
CA ARG A 162 15.74 -6.58 2.58
C ARG A 162 14.56 -7.33 1.98
N ILE A 163 14.10 -6.89 0.82
CA ILE A 163 13.11 -7.58 -0.02
C ILE A 163 13.62 -7.72 -1.45
N ARG A 164 12.97 -8.59 -2.23
CA ARG A 164 13.23 -8.69 -3.67
C ARG A 164 12.88 -7.35 -4.34
N LYS A 165 13.69 -6.94 -5.32
CA LYS A 165 13.38 -5.75 -6.13
C LYS A 165 11.99 -5.93 -6.76
N MET A 166 11.16 -4.91 -6.64
CA MET A 166 9.84 -4.83 -7.27
C MET A 166 9.61 -3.41 -7.82
N PRO A 167 8.74 -3.23 -8.83
CA PRO A 167 8.37 -1.91 -9.30
C PRO A 167 7.57 -1.12 -8.26
N VAL A 168 8.00 0.11 -8.00
CA VAL A 168 7.21 1.12 -7.28
C VAL A 168 6.79 2.19 -8.29
N ILE A 169 5.49 2.38 -8.49
CA ILE A 169 4.95 3.22 -9.56
C ILE A 169 4.13 4.33 -8.95
N LEU A 170 4.51 5.57 -9.19
CA LEU A 170 3.76 6.76 -8.79
C LEU A 170 2.84 7.20 -9.93
N MET A 171 1.55 7.27 -9.63
CA MET A 171 0.50 7.72 -10.53
C MET A 171 0.26 9.22 -10.35
N ASN A 172 -0.06 9.92 -11.43
CA ASN A 172 -0.25 11.39 -11.49
C ASN A 172 1.07 12.14 -11.30
N LYS A 173 1.79 12.38 -12.41
CA LYS A 173 3.12 13.01 -12.37
C LYS A 173 3.13 14.40 -11.75
N GLU A 174 2.08 15.18 -12.01
CA GLU A 174 1.96 16.55 -11.53
C GLU A 174 1.93 16.59 -10.00
N PHE A 175 1.19 15.69 -9.36
CA PHE A 175 1.12 15.60 -7.90
C PHE A 175 2.49 15.32 -7.25
N TRP A 176 3.28 14.43 -7.85
CA TRP A 176 4.55 13.97 -7.28
C TRP A 176 5.75 14.87 -7.60
N ALA A 177 5.66 15.74 -8.61
CA ALA A 177 6.78 16.53 -9.11
C ALA A 177 7.54 17.27 -8.00
N GLY A 178 6.82 18.00 -7.14
CA GLY A 178 7.45 18.79 -6.07
C GLY A 178 8.21 17.95 -5.03
N LEU A 179 7.69 16.77 -4.67
CA LEU A 179 8.37 15.87 -3.74
C LEU A 179 9.65 15.30 -4.37
N LEU A 180 9.58 14.90 -5.63
CA LEU A 180 10.71 14.31 -6.34
C LEU A 180 11.82 15.32 -6.62
N ASP A 181 11.44 16.57 -6.92
CA ASP A 181 12.39 17.67 -7.00
C ASP A 181 13.09 17.88 -5.66
N TRP A 182 12.35 17.81 -4.54
CA TRP A 182 12.96 17.89 -3.21
C TRP A 182 13.89 16.71 -2.92
N ILE A 183 13.49 15.46 -3.21
CA ILE A 183 14.33 14.27 -3.02
C ILE A 183 15.63 14.41 -3.83
N LYS A 184 15.54 14.83 -5.09
CA LYS A 184 16.70 15.03 -5.97
C LYS A 184 17.60 16.16 -5.48
N ASN A 185 17.04 17.34 -5.24
CA ASN A 185 17.81 18.55 -4.97
C ASN A 185 18.26 18.67 -3.52
N SER A 186 17.65 17.91 -2.61
CA SER A 186 18.03 17.90 -1.19
C SER A 186 18.74 16.61 -0.84
N LEU A 187 18.09 15.44 -1.00
CA LEU A 187 18.66 14.17 -0.52
C LEU A 187 19.81 13.71 -1.42
N ALA A 188 19.58 13.60 -2.73
CA ALA A 188 20.62 13.11 -3.64
C ALA A 188 21.77 14.13 -3.80
N ALA A 189 21.44 15.42 -3.95
CA ALA A 189 22.45 16.48 -4.08
C ALA A 189 23.37 16.62 -2.86
N THR A 190 22.91 16.26 -1.66
CA THR A 190 23.74 16.27 -0.43
C THR A 190 24.31 14.90 -0.06
N GLY A 191 24.12 13.88 -0.91
CA GLY A 191 24.67 12.54 -0.70
C GLY A 191 23.99 11.72 0.39
N LEU A 192 22.76 12.09 0.79
CA LEU A 192 21.95 11.32 1.75
C LEU A 192 21.32 10.07 1.11
N ILE A 193 21.16 10.09 -0.21
CA ILE A 193 20.85 8.93 -1.06
C ILE A 193 21.76 8.95 -2.28
N SER A 194 21.89 7.80 -2.96
CA SER A 194 22.59 7.71 -4.24
C SER A 194 21.74 8.28 -5.38
N ALA A 195 22.37 8.68 -6.49
CA ALA A 195 21.62 9.15 -7.65
C ALA A 195 20.78 8.03 -8.28
N GLU A 196 21.27 6.80 -8.20
CA GLU A 196 20.63 5.57 -8.66
C GLU A 196 19.37 5.22 -7.85
N ASP A 197 19.23 5.73 -6.62
CA ASP A 197 18.01 5.52 -5.82
C ASP A 197 16.78 6.18 -6.46
N MET A 198 16.97 7.16 -7.37
CA MET A 198 15.90 7.73 -8.17
C MET A 198 15.34 6.76 -9.22
N GLU A 199 16.03 5.65 -9.49
CA GLU A 199 15.58 4.58 -10.38
C GLU A 199 14.73 3.53 -9.66
N LEU A 200 14.56 3.65 -8.34
CA LEU A 200 13.74 2.72 -7.54
C LEU A 200 12.25 2.86 -7.82
N PHE A 201 11.82 3.95 -8.43
CA PHE A 201 10.42 4.21 -8.76
C PHE A 201 10.24 4.75 -10.18
N SER A 202 9.01 4.66 -10.69
CA SER A 202 8.63 5.15 -12.01
C SER A 202 7.41 6.06 -11.94
N LEU A 203 7.38 7.08 -12.79
CA LEU A 203 6.29 8.06 -12.86
C LEU A 203 5.47 7.84 -14.11
N VAL A 204 4.16 7.65 -13.95
CA VAL A 204 3.23 7.41 -15.06
C VAL A 204 1.89 8.12 -14.83
N ASP A 205 1.14 8.32 -15.91
CA ASP A 205 -0.17 8.98 -15.83
C ASP A 205 -1.33 8.04 -16.21
N THR A 206 -1.03 6.86 -16.77
CA THR A 206 -2.07 5.93 -17.24
C THR A 206 -1.91 4.53 -16.66
N PRO A 207 -3.03 3.81 -16.42
CA PRO A 207 -3.03 2.41 -16.01
C PRO A 207 -2.16 1.50 -16.88
N GLU A 208 -2.20 1.68 -18.19
CA GLU A 208 -1.52 0.82 -19.16
C GLU A 208 -0.01 0.99 -19.09
N GLN A 209 0.46 2.22 -18.82
CA GLN A 209 1.88 2.47 -18.58
C GLN A 209 2.34 1.75 -17.32
N ALA A 210 1.57 1.82 -16.24
CA ALA A 210 1.88 1.12 -15.00
C ALA A 210 1.96 -0.40 -15.21
N LEU A 211 0.93 -1.00 -15.79
CA LEU A 211 0.88 -2.44 -16.07
C LEU A 211 2.03 -2.89 -16.98
N LYS A 212 2.35 -2.11 -18.02
CA LYS A 212 3.47 -2.39 -18.92
C LYS A 212 4.81 -2.42 -18.19
N ILE A 213 5.04 -1.51 -17.24
CA ILE A 213 6.27 -1.50 -16.43
C ILE A 213 6.36 -2.78 -15.59
N VAL A 214 5.27 -3.15 -14.90
CA VAL A 214 5.23 -4.37 -14.08
C VAL A 214 5.49 -5.62 -14.91
N ASN A 215 4.77 -5.79 -16.02
CA ASN A 215 4.94 -6.95 -16.89
C ASN A 215 6.36 -7.03 -17.49
N ASN A 216 6.93 -5.90 -17.93
CA ASN A 216 8.29 -5.88 -18.46
C ASN A 216 9.35 -6.22 -17.42
N PHE A 217 9.14 -5.83 -16.15
CA PHE A 217 10.05 -6.16 -15.06
C PHE A 217 10.15 -7.67 -14.86
N TYR A 218 9.01 -8.37 -14.84
CA TYR A 218 8.97 -9.82 -14.62
C TYR A 218 9.24 -10.67 -15.85
N ASN A 219 8.97 -10.17 -17.06
CA ASN A 219 9.34 -10.88 -18.30
C ASN A 219 10.84 -10.87 -18.61
N ARG A 220 11.61 -9.96 -17.99
CA ARG A 220 13.06 -9.82 -18.17
C ARG A 220 13.87 -10.48 -17.04
N SER A 221 13.19 -10.99 -16.01
CA SER A 221 13.80 -11.53 -14.79
C SER A 221 13.85 -13.05 -14.77
#